data_AF-A0A0D2YB52-F1
#
_entry.id   AF-A0A0D2YB52-F1
#
_cell.length_a   1.000
_cell.length_b   1.000
_cell.length_c   1.000
_cell.angle_alpha   90.00
_cell.angle_beta   90.00
_cell.angle_gamma   90.00
#
_symmetry.space_group_name_H-M   'P 1'
#
loop_
_entity.id
_entity.type
_entity.pdbx_description
1 polymer ?
#
loop_
_entity_poly.entity_id
_entity_poly.type
_entity_poly.pdbx_seq_one_letter_code
_entity_poly.pdbx_strand_id
1 'polypeptide(L)'
;MTTSEAPDAPAPQCADLDNPYFADDEIEYELYCNWRFDGYEDIGYQQDSTMEKCIKACGQLGACNYAQFETENSLCILIATGFDYSSNKPGFAVAARQRPS
;
A
#
# COMPACT_ATOMS: atom_id res chain seq x y z
N MET A 1 -11.15 31.37 17.34
CA MET A 1 -11.87 30.52 16.38
C MET A 1 -11.02 29.27 16.21
N THR A 2 -11.38 28.18 16.86
CA THR A 2 -10.70 26.89 16.71
C THR A 2 -11.23 26.28 15.42
N THR A 3 -10.37 26.19 14.41
CA THR A 3 -10.62 25.32 13.26
C THR A 3 -10.55 23.90 13.81
N SER A 4 -11.70 23.21 13.84
CA SER A 4 -11.72 21.75 13.92
C SER A 4 -11.15 21.26 12.60
N GLU A 5 -9.87 20.93 12.57
CA GLU A 5 -9.37 19.95 11.63
C GLU A 5 -10.13 18.67 12.00
N ALA A 6 -11.14 18.31 11.21
CA ALA A 6 -11.69 16.96 11.26
C ALA A 6 -10.47 16.03 11.17
N PRO A 7 -10.32 15.03 12.05
CA PRO A 7 -9.27 14.04 11.83
C PRO A 7 -9.47 13.55 10.42
N ASP A 8 -8.46 13.74 9.58
CA ASP A 8 -8.38 13.23 8.21
C ASP A 8 -8.88 11.79 8.32
N ALA A 9 -10.12 11.56 7.87
CA ALA A 9 -10.77 10.27 8.09
C ALA A 9 -9.77 9.27 7.51
N PRO A 10 -9.30 8.29 8.31
CA PRO A 10 -8.22 7.43 7.86
C PRO A 10 -8.64 6.92 6.49
N ALA A 11 -7.77 7.17 5.52
CA ALA A 11 -8.16 6.96 4.13
C ALA A 11 -8.64 5.51 4.02
N PRO A 12 -9.81 5.23 3.39
CA PRO A 12 -10.48 3.93 3.47
C PRO A 12 -9.57 2.75 3.08
N GLN A 13 -8.53 3.02 2.29
CA GLN A 13 -7.51 2.07 1.90
C GLN A 13 -6.58 1.57 3.03
N CYS A 14 -6.43 2.34 4.11
CA CYS A 14 -5.60 1.99 5.27
C CYS A 14 -6.35 1.98 6.60
N ALA A 15 -7.60 2.46 6.64
CA ALA A 15 -8.34 2.67 7.88
C ALA A 15 -8.52 1.40 8.72
N ASP A 16 -8.51 0.24 8.06
CA ASP A 16 -8.70 -1.06 8.67
C ASP A 16 -7.37 -1.78 8.98
N LEU A 17 -6.21 -1.15 8.77
CA LEU A 17 -4.89 -1.76 8.95
C LEU A 17 -4.00 -0.96 9.91
N ASP A 18 -3.32 -1.66 10.82
CA ASP A 18 -2.26 -1.09 11.65
C ASP A 18 -1.04 -0.67 10.79
N ASN A 19 -0.30 0.35 11.25
CA ASN A 19 0.94 0.79 10.62
C ASN A 19 2.08 0.88 11.66
N PRO A 20 3.15 0.05 11.55
CA PRO A 20 3.41 -0.93 10.50
C PRO A 20 2.45 -2.13 10.55
N TYR A 21 2.14 -2.68 9.38
CA TYR A 21 1.32 -3.89 9.23
C TYR A 21 2.20 -5.13 9.23
N PHE A 22 1.88 -6.10 10.07
CA PHE A 22 2.53 -7.41 10.06
C PHE A 22 1.66 -8.40 9.28
N ALA A 23 2.16 -8.85 8.14
CA ALA A 23 1.53 -9.93 7.39
C ALA A 23 1.73 -11.26 8.12
N ASP A 24 0.87 -12.24 7.83
CA ASP A 24 0.94 -13.60 8.40
C ASP A 24 2.30 -14.28 8.21
N ASP A 25 3.08 -13.88 7.19
CA ASP A 25 4.42 -14.37 6.88
C ASP A 25 5.54 -13.75 7.75
N GLU A 26 5.21 -13.07 8.85
CA GLU A 26 6.14 -12.32 9.73
C GLU A 26 6.90 -11.19 9.03
N ILE A 27 6.43 -10.80 7.83
CA ILE A 27 6.99 -9.69 7.07
C ILE A 27 6.30 -8.41 7.51
N GLU A 28 7.11 -7.43 7.92
CA GLU A 28 6.64 -6.09 8.24
C GLU A 28 6.49 -5.25 6.97
N TYR A 29 5.36 -4.57 6.86
CA TYR A 29 5.03 -3.63 5.79
C TYR A 29 4.72 -2.27 6.37
N GLU A 30 5.44 -1.26 5.91
CA GLU A 30 5.12 0.13 6.22
C GLU A 30 4.03 0.63 5.27
N LEU A 31 2.95 1.15 5.83
CA LEU A 31 1.79 1.62 5.07
C LEU A 31 1.87 3.12 4.82
N TYR A 32 1.56 3.48 3.59
CA TYR A 32 1.63 4.82 3.04
C TYR A 32 0.30 5.15 2.39
N CYS A 33 -0.54 5.87 3.14
CA CYS A 33 -1.91 6.16 2.76
C CYS A 33 -1.99 7.46 1.96
N ASN A 34 -2.93 7.52 1.03
CA ASN A 34 -3.02 8.59 0.04
C ASN A 34 -1.70 8.76 -0.73
N TRP A 35 -1.00 7.66 -1.00
CA TRP A 35 0.27 7.69 -1.73
C TRP A 35 0.24 6.68 -2.86
N ARG A 36 0.88 7.05 -3.97
CA ARG A 36 1.04 6.25 -5.19
C ARG A 36 2.47 6.39 -5.69
N PHE A 37 3.06 5.30 -6.17
CA PHE A 37 4.21 5.34 -7.07
C PHE A 37 3.76 5.67 -8.49
N ASP A 38 4.38 6.69 -9.07
CA ASP A 38 4.12 7.10 -10.45
C ASP A 38 5.04 6.39 -11.45
N GLY A 39 6.15 5.83 -10.97
CA GLY A 39 7.01 4.92 -11.71
C GLY A 39 7.30 3.68 -10.89
N TYR A 40 7.10 2.50 -11.50
CA TYR A 40 7.42 1.22 -10.89
C TYR A 40 7.64 0.13 -11.94
N GLU A 41 8.32 -0.95 -11.55
CA GLU A 41 8.29 -2.23 -12.27
C GLU A 41 7.21 -3.12 -11.66
N ASP A 42 6.06 -3.20 -12.34
CA ASP A 42 5.01 -4.15 -11.96
C ASP A 42 5.42 -5.58 -12.32
N ILE A 43 5.09 -6.50 -11.44
CA ILE A 43 5.28 -7.94 -11.62
C ILE A 43 3.96 -8.70 -11.56
N GLY A 44 2.86 -8.00 -11.32
CA GLY A 44 1.53 -8.58 -11.30
C GLY A 44 0.44 -7.59 -10.90
N TYR A 45 -0.80 -7.97 -11.20
CA TYR A 45 -2.01 -7.23 -10.87
C TYR A 45 -3.05 -8.17 -10.27
N GLN A 46 -3.87 -7.67 -9.33
CA GLN A 46 -5.04 -8.38 -8.82
C GLN A 46 -6.25 -7.46 -8.81
N GLN A 47 -7.34 -7.87 -9.45
CA GLN A 47 -8.62 -7.14 -9.37
C GLN A 47 -9.40 -7.56 -8.12
N ASP A 48 -10.47 -6.81 -7.80
CA ASP A 48 -11.38 -7.07 -6.68
C ASP A 48 -10.64 -7.34 -5.35
N SER A 49 -9.54 -6.59 -5.16
CA SER A 49 -8.63 -6.76 -4.04
C SER A 49 -8.85 -5.70 -2.97
N THR A 50 -8.21 -5.91 -1.83
CA THR A 50 -8.09 -4.94 -0.74
C THR A 50 -6.62 -4.74 -0.43
N MET A 51 -6.28 -3.71 0.33
CA MET A 51 -4.91 -3.46 0.75
C MET A 51 -4.30 -4.68 1.48
N GLU A 52 -5.06 -5.32 2.37
CA GLU A 52 -4.62 -6.55 3.04
C GLU A 52 -4.30 -7.68 2.05
N LYS A 53 -5.20 -7.93 1.09
CA LYS A 53 -5.00 -8.96 0.06
C LYS A 53 -3.80 -8.63 -0.84
N CYS A 54 -3.57 -7.35 -1.11
CA CYS A 54 -2.39 -6.89 -1.86
C CYS A 54 -1.10 -7.23 -1.14
N ILE A 55 -1.03 -6.93 0.16
CA ILE A 55 0.13 -7.22 0.99
C ILE A 55 0.38 -8.72 1.04
N LYS A 56 -0.68 -9.52 1.27
CA LYS A 56 -0.60 -10.99 1.25
C LYS A 56 -0.08 -11.51 -0.09
N ALA A 57 -0.62 -11.02 -1.21
CA ALA A 57 -0.16 -11.42 -2.54
C ALA A 57 1.31 -11.03 -2.79
N CYS A 58 1.74 -9.88 -2.28
CA CYS A 58 3.13 -9.45 -2.33
C CYS A 58 4.05 -10.34 -1.48
N GLY A 59 3.63 -10.74 -0.28
CA GLY A 59 4.37 -11.64 0.60
C GLY A 59 4.67 -13.01 -0.03
N GLN A 60 3.76 -13.51 -0.87
CA GLN A 60 3.94 -14.76 -1.62
C GLN A 60 4.96 -14.66 -2.76
N LEU A 61 5.34 -13.44 -3.17
CA LEU A 61 6.31 -13.20 -4.24
C LEU A 61 7.60 -12.64 -3.64
N GLY A 62 8.65 -13.45 -3.60
CA GLY A 62 9.96 -13.01 -3.08
C GLY A 62 10.54 -11.78 -3.80
N ALA A 63 10.15 -11.54 -5.05
CA ALA A 63 10.54 -10.37 -5.83
C ALA A 63 9.71 -9.10 -5.54
N CYS A 64 8.56 -9.22 -4.86
CA CYS A 64 7.70 -8.09 -4.54
C CYS A 64 8.24 -7.33 -3.33
N ASN A 65 8.56 -6.05 -3.54
CA ASN A 65 9.00 -5.14 -2.49
C ASN A 65 7.91 -4.12 -2.12
N TYR A 66 6.96 -3.85 -3.03
CA TYR A 66 5.89 -2.88 -2.78
C TYR A 66 4.55 -3.42 -3.27
N ALA A 67 3.49 -3.15 -2.51
CA ALA A 67 2.11 -3.40 -2.90
C ALA A 67 1.37 -2.07 -3.00
N GLN A 68 0.87 -1.73 -4.17
CA GLN A 68 0.06 -0.53 -4.36
C GLN A 68 -1.40 -0.90 -4.59
N PHE A 69 -2.30 -0.28 -3.85
CA PHE A 69 -3.72 -0.48 -3.96
C PHE A 69 -4.41 0.79 -4.45
N GLU A 70 -5.25 0.66 -5.46
CA GLU A 70 -6.17 1.69 -5.95
C GLU A 70 -7.59 1.35 -5.52
N THR A 71 -8.18 2.21 -4.70
CA THR A 71 -9.50 1.99 -4.09
C THR A 71 -10.62 2.05 -5.11
N GLU A 72 -10.57 3.01 -6.05
CA GLU A 72 -11.67 3.24 -7.02
C GLU A 72 -11.94 2.02 -7.91
N ASN A 73 -10.88 1.36 -8.37
CA ASN A 73 -10.97 0.16 -9.20
C ASN A 73 -10.82 -1.14 -8.40
N SER A 74 -10.62 -1.05 -7.07
CA SER A 74 -10.21 -2.18 -6.22
C SER A 74 -9.04 -2.96 -6.83
N LEU A 75 -8.08 -2.23 -7.41
CA LEU A 75 -6.98 -2.77 -8.18
C LEU A 75 -5.72 -2.83 -7.33
N CYS A 76 -5.14 -4.01 -7.26
CA CYS A 76 -3.85 -4.27 -6.68
C CYS A 76 -2.76 -4.28 -7.75
N ILE A 77 -1.62 -3.67 -7.44
CA ILE A 77 -0.42 -3.67 -8.25
C ILE A 77 0.73 -4.18 -7.38
N LEU A 78 1.32 -5.30 -7.79
CA LEU A 78 2.47 -5.91 -7.14
C LEU A 78 3.72 -5.38 -7.82
N ILE A 79 4.60 -4.75 -7.05
CA ILE A 79 5.72 -3.99 -7.57
C ILE A 79 7.03 -4.60 -7.07
N ALA A 80 7.92 -4.92 -8.01
CA ALA A 80 9.27 -5.38 -7.67
C ALA A 80 10.16 -4.22 -7.25
N THR A 81 10.16 -3.13 -8.01
CA THR A 81 10.95 -1.94 -7.69
C THR A 81 10.10 -0.69 -7.88
N GLY A 82 10.02 0.14 -6.83
CA GLY A 82 9.53 1.50 -6.95
C GLY A 82 10.65 2.38 -7.47
N PHE A 83 10.37 3.25 -8.44
CA PHE A 83 11.26 4.37 -8.72
C PHE A 83 10.94 5.48 -7.69
N ASP A 84 11.91 6.33 -7.32
CA ASP A 84 11.77 7.44 -6.34
C ASP A 84 10.67 8.50 -6.67
N TYR A 85 9.80 8.22 -7.63
CA TYR A 85 8.66 9.04 -8.00
C TYR A 85 7.40 8.53 -7.31
N SER A 86 7.10 9.10 -6.15
CA SER A 86 5.88 8.84 -5.41
C SER A 86 5.16 10.15 -5.09
N SER A 87 3.87 10.25 -5.41
CA SER A 87 3.08 11.47 -5.22
C SER A 87 1.87 11.23 -4.34
N ASN A 88 1.59 12.19 -3.45
CA ASN A 88 0.36 12.13 -2.64
C ASN A 88 -0.85 12.12 -3.58
N LYS A 89 -1.61 11.02 -3.52
CA LYS A 89 -2.78 10.78 -4.35
C LYS A 89 -3.86 10.08 -3.52
N PRO A 90 -4.95 10.78 -3.18
CA PRO A 90 -6.05 10.17 -2.46
C PRO A 90 -6.67 9.01 -3.26
N GLY A 91 -7.19 8.01 -2.55
CA GLY A 91 -7.69 6.77 -3.14
C GLY A 91 -6.61 5.71 -3.43
N PHE A 92 -5.33 6.03 -3.23
CA PHE A 92 -4.23 5.08 -3.31
C PHE A 92 -3.61 4.79 -1.95
N ALA A 93 -3.11 3.57 -1.78
CA ALA A 93 -2.23 3.18 -0.69
C ALA A 93 -1.04 2.41 -1.23
N VAL A 94 0.08 2.50 -0.53
CA VAL A 94 1.30 1.74 -0.79
C VAL A 94 1.72 1.03 0.49
N ALA A 95 2.10 -0.23 0.37
CA ALA A 95 2.76 -1.01 1.41
C ALA A 95 4.18 -1.28 0.95
N ALA A 96 5.16 -0.80 1.70
CA ALA A 96 6.56 -1.07 1.46
C ALA A 96 7.03 -2.19 2.38
N ARG A 97 7.54 -3.26 1.78
CA ARG A 97 8.13 -4.38 2.51
C ARG A 97 9.40 -3.91 3.20
N GLN A 98 9.44 -4.00 4.52
CA GLN A 98 10.67 -3.76 5.28
C GLN A 98 11.58 -4.99 5.12
N ARG A 99 12.84 -4.76 4.74
CA ARG A 99 13.83 -5.84 4.70
C ARG A 99 14.34 -6.10 6.12
N PRO A 100 14.45 -7.36 6.56
CA PRO A 100 15.13 -7.65 7.82
C PRO A 100 16.56 -7.11 7.73
N SER A 101 16.93 -6.30 8.73
CA SER A 101 18.28 -5.74 8.88
C SER A 101 19.32 -6.81 9.20
#